data_AF-A0A9P6U2G1-F1
#
_entry.id   AF-A0A9P6U2G1-F1
#
_cell.length_a   1.000
_cell.length_b   1.000
_cell.length_c   1.000
_cell.angle_alpha   90.00
_cell.angle_beta   90.00
_cell.angle_gamma   90.00
#
_symmetry.space_group_name_H-M   'P 1'
#
loop_
_entity.id
_entity.type
_entity.pdbx_description
1 polymer ?
#
loop_
_entity_poly.entity_id
_entity_poly.type
_entity_poly.pdbx_seq_one_letter_code
_entity_poly.pdbx_strand_id
1 'polypeptide(L)'
;MVRHEQIYGALNVAWGYDDALRGYFLTISDNRLAWQQGQSDEMTKICEQVSEDGAGRYFDLNTYPVGGFGYRVSEATMFTFMRRYGIDPAKIGTPGAVKIDDDVKRCANPKCRTRGKSTMRCTGCRFAWYCTRACQLADWNEHKKANNENNNPINYNCHRYR
;
A
#
# COMPACT_ATOMS: atom_id res chain seq x y z
N MET A 1 6.60 3.63 -6.76
CA MET A 1 5.37 3.51 -7.56
C MET A 1 4.74 2.12 -7.44
N VAL A 2 3.48 2.06 -7.03
CA VAL A 2 2.58 0.91 -7.19
C VAL A 2 1.66 1.21 -8.35
N ARG A 3 1.51 0.25 -9.28
CA ARG A 3 0.73 0.38 -10.50
C ARG A 3 -0.13 -0.85 -10.71
N HIS A 4 -1.39 -0.60 -11.05
CA HIS A 4 -2.36 -1.57 -11.48
C HIS A 4 -2.85 -1.18 -12.88
N GLU A 5 -3.21 -2.18 -13.67
CA GLU A 5 -3.73 -1.99 -15.01
C GLU A 5 -4.90 -2.92 -15.27
N GLN A 6 -5.83 -2.46 -16.08
CA GLN A 6 -6.94 -3.24 -16.58
C GLN A 6 -7.27 -2.84 -18.01
N ILE A 7 -7.42 -3.85 -18.86
CA ILE A 7 -7.71 -3.67 -20.28
C ILE A 7 -9.17 -4.05 -20.55
N TYR A 8 -9.92 -3.12 -21.12
CA TYR A 8 -11.31 -3.27 -21.54
C TYR A 8 -11.39 -3.17 -23.07
N GLY A 9 -10.97 -4.24 -23.76
CA GLY A 9 -10.82 -4.23 -25.21
C GLY A 9 -9.74 -3.24 -25.63
N ALA A 10 -10.14 -2.15 -26.30
CA ALA A 10 -9.21 -1.10 -26.75
C ALA A 10 -8.98 0.02 -25.71
N LEU A 11 -9.72 0.01 -24.61
CA LEU A 11 -9.50 0.94 -23.49
C LEU A 11 -8.50 0.34 -22.51
N ASN A 12 -7.44 1.06 -22.18
CA ASN A 12 -6.54 0.72 -21.08
C ASN A 12 -6.76 1.69 -19.92
N VAL A 13 -7.00 1.15 -18.73
CA VAL A 13 -7.11 1.91 -17.49
C VAL A 13 -5.95 1.52 -16.59
N ALA A 14 -5.10 2.48 -16.27
CA ALA A 14 -3.98 2.31 -15.35
C ALA A 14 -4.13 3.24 -14.15
N TRP A 15 -3.86 2.74 -12.96
CA TRP A 15 -3.97 3.53 -11.74
C TRP A 15 -2.97 3.08 -10.69
N GLY A 16 -2.80 3.91 -9.67
CA GLY A 16 -1.96 3.55 -8.54
C GLY A 16 -1.49 4.77 -7.78
N TYR A 17 -0.35 4.62 -7.14
CA TYR A 17 0.27 5.68 -6.37
C TYR A 17 1.78 5.65 -6.49
N ASP A 18 2.42 6.78 -6.23
CA ASP A 18 3.87 6.86 -6.13
C ASP A 18 4.29 7.44 -4.78
N ASP A 19 5.10 6.68 -4.04
CA ASP A 19 5.67 7.11 -2.77
C ASP A 19 6.65 8.27 -2.94
N ALA A 20 7.39 8.31 -4.05
CA ALA A 20 8.35 9.38 -4.33
C ALA A 20 7.63 10.71 -4.58
N LEU A 21 6.56 10.67 -5.38
CA LEU A 21 5.73 11.83 -5.70
C LEU A 21 4.59 12.05 -4.70
N ARG A 22 4.44 11.19 -3.69
CA ARG A 22 3.44 11.29 -2.62
C ARG A 22 2.01 11.55 -3.11
N GLY A 23 1.57 10.81 -4.12
CA GLY A 23 0.21 10.97 -4.65
C GLY A 23 -0.25 9.79 -5.50
N TYR A 24 -1.46 9.91 -6.01
CA TYR A 24 -2.13 8.93 -6.86
C TYR A 24 -2.08 9.37 -8.33
N PHE A 25 -2.22 8.40 -9.23
CA PHE A 25 -2.45 8.65 -10.64
C PHE A 25 -3.61 7.79 -11.17
N LEU A 26 -4.25 8.29 -12.22
CA LEU A 26 -5.21 7.57 -13.05
C LEU A 26 -4.96 7.96 -14.50
N THR A 27 -4.71 6.97 -15.34
CA THR A 27 -4.49 7.09 -16.78
C THR A 27 -5.51 6.23 -17.49
N ILE A 28 -6.16 6.80 -18.50
CA ILE A 28 -7.07 6.07 -19.38
C ILE A 28 -6.66 6.38 -20.80
N SER A 29 -6.38 5.35 -21.59
CA SER A 29 -6.11 5.50 -23.01
C SER A 29 -7.12 4.73 -23.84
N ASP A 30 -7.52 5.32 -24.98
CA ASP A 30 -8.34 4.66 -25.99
C ASP A 30 -7.52 4.45 -27.26
N ASN A 31 -7.06 3.21 -27.45
CA ASN A 31 -6.18 2.87 -28.57
C ASN A 31 -6.89 2.92 -29.92
N ARG A 32 -8.23 3.01 -29.97
CA ARG A 32 -8.99 3.20 -31.22
C ARG A 32 -8.76 4.58 -31.83
N LEU A 33 -8.31 5.54 -31.02
CA LEU A 33 -8.01 6.91 -31.43
C LEU A 33 -6.52 7.09 -31.77
N ALA A 34 -5.72 6.04 -31.63
CA ALA A 34 -4.31 6.07 -31.98
C ALA A 34 -4.11 5.73 -33.46
N TRP A 35 -3.02 6.24 -34.04
CA TRP A 35 -2.58 5.90 -35.38
C TRP A 35 -2.42 4.38 -35.54
N GLN A 36 -2.96 3.87 -36.65
CA GLN A 36 -2.85 2.47 -37.05
C GLN A 36 -2.09 2.35 -38.36
N GLN A 37 -1.24 1.32 -38.45
CA GLN A 37 -0.53 1.02 -39.68
C GLN A 37 -1.51 0.69 -40.81
N GLY A 38 -1.32 1.33 -41.97
CA GLY A 38 -2.15 1.10 -43.16
C GLY A 38 -3.46 1.88 -43.20
N GLN A 39 -3.69 2.82 -42.27
CA GLN A 39 -4.84 3.73 -42.33
C GLN A 39 -4.66 4.83 -43.39
N SER A 40 -5.76 5.48 -43.78
CA SER A 40 -5.73 6.57 -44.75
C SER A 40 -5.07 7.83 -44.20
N ASP A 41 -4.59 8.69 -45.10
CA ASP A 41 -4.03 10.01 -44.74
C ASP A 41 -5.05 10.90 -44.00
N GLU A 42 -6.33 10.79 -44.37
CA GLU A 42 -7.41 11.50 -43.68
C GLU A 42 -7.55 11.03 -42.22
N MET A 43 -7.53 9.71 -41.98
CA MET A 43 -7.56 9.17 -40.61
C MET A 43 -6.34 9.58 -39.79
N THR A 44 -5.15 9.61 -40.41
CA THR A 44 -3.93 10.09 -39.74
C THR A 44 -4.07 11.54 -39.29
N LYS A 45 -4.52 12.43 -40.17
CA LYS A 45 -4.76 13.84 -39.84
C LYS A 45 -5.81 14.01 -38.72
N ILE A 46 -6.85 13.18 -38.71
CA ILE A 46 -7.87 13.22 -37.64
C ILE A 46 -7.28 12.73 -36.31
N CYS A 47 -6.48 11.65 -36.31
CA CYS A 47 -5.83 11.15 -35.09
C CYS A 47 -4.84 12.19 -34.50
N GLU A 48 -4.08 12.87 -35.36
CA GLU A 48 -3.16 13.95 -34.98
C GLU A 48 -3.89 15.17 -34.35
N GLN A 49 -5.14 15.42 -34.73
CA GLN A 49 -5.99 16.42 -34.07
C GLN A 49 -6.46 15.99 -32.68
N VAL A 50 -6.46 14.69 -32.39
CA VAL A 50 -6.86 14.12 -31.10
C VAL A 50 -5.68 14.03 -30.13
N SER A 51 -4.51 13.59 -30.60
CA SER A 51 -3.23 13.79 -29.90
C SER A 51 -2.10 14.06 -30.90
N GLU A 52 -1.25 15.02 -30.57
CA GLU A 52 -0.20 15.53 -31.48
C GLU A 52 0.80 14.44 -31.90
N ASP A 53 1.00 13.43 -31.06
CA ASP A 53 1.89 12.29 -31.31
C ASP A 53 1.18 11.08 -31.96
N GLY A 54 -0.13 11.18 -32.20
CA GLY A 54 -0.95 10.08 -32.74
C GLY A 54 -1.05 8.87 -31.81
N ALA A 55 -0.62 8.97 -30.54
CA ALA A 55 -0.65 7.86 -29.58
C ALA A 55 -2.06 7.60 -29.00
N GLY A 56 -3.07 8.37 -29.44
CA GLY A 56 -4.45 8.27 -29.00
C GLY A 56 -4.77 9.24 -27.86
N ARG A 57 -6.03 9.25 -27.41
CA ARG A 57 -6.44 10.20 -26.37
C ARG A 57 -6.18 9.64 -24.98
N TYR A 58 -5.37 10.37 -24.22
CA TYR A 58 -5.13 10.11 -22.82
C TYR A 58 -6.04 10.97 -21.93
N PHE A 59 -6.64 10.35 -20.94
CA PHE A 59 -7.20 11.02 -19.77
C PHE A 59 -6.28 10.71 -18.59
N ASP A 60 -5.37 11.66 -18.32
CA ASP A 60 -4.38 11.54 -17.26
C ASP A 60 -4.69 12.50 -16.13
N LEU A 61 -4.82 11.95 -14.93
CA LEU A 61 -4.96 12.70 -13.69
C LEU A 61 -3.84 12.34 -12.72
N ASN A 62 -3.45 13.30 -11.88
CA ASN A 62 -2.59 13.04 -10.73
C ASN A 62 -2.98 13.87 -9.51
N THR A 63 -2.50 13.46 -8.33
CA THR A 63 -2.65 14.24 -7.07
C THR A 63 -1.30 14.69 -6.51
N TYR A 64 -0.25 14.73 -7.33
CA TYR A 64 1.10 15.00 -6.85
C TYR A 64 1.25 16.46 -6.39
N PRO A 65 1.97 16.72 -5.29
CA PRO A 65 2.24 18.08 -4.84
C PRO A 65 3.16 18.83 -5.82
N VAL A 66 4.12 18.12 -6.43
CA VAL A 66 5.10 18.65 -7.39
C VAL A 66 5.39 17.60 -8.47
N GLY A 67 5.45 18.03 -9.73
CA GLY A 67 5.79 17.19 -10.88
C GLY A 67 4.66 16.26 -11.34
N GLY A 68 5.04 15.25 -12.15
CA GLY A 68 4.16 14.26 -12.74
C GLY A 68 3.41 14.71 -14.00
N PHE A 69 2.81 13.73 -14.68
CA PHE A 69 2.10 13.92 -15.94
C PHE A 69 0.59 14.00 -15.74
N GLY A 70 -0.11 14.66 -16.66
CA GLY A 70 -1.55 14.82 -16.64
C GLY A 70 -2.06 15.99 -15.79
N TYR A 71 -3.38 16.08 -15.67
CA TYR A 71 -4.06 17.17 -14.99
C TYR A 71 -4.10 16.94 -13.47
N ARG A 72 -3.62 17.91 -12.70
CA ARG A 72 -3.59 17.81 -11.24
C ARG A 72 -4.98 18.04 -10.65
N VAL A 73 -5.43 17.12 -9.79
CA VAL A 73 -6.72 17.17 -9.11
C VAL A 73 -6.58 16.87 -7.61
N SER A 74 -7.64 17.12 -6.84
CA SER A 74 -7.73 16.65 -5.44
C SER A 74 -7.94 15.14 -5.37
N GLU A 75 -7.60 14.53 -4.23
CA GLU A 75 -7.87 13.11 -3.99
C GLU A 75 -9.36 12.76 -4.09
N ALA A 76 -10.24 13.63 -3.58
CA ALA A 76 -11.69 13.43 -3.68
C ALA A 76 -12.17 13.33 -5.14
N THR A 77 -11.64 14.20 -6.02
CA THR A 77 -11.91 14.16 -7.46
C THR A 77 -11.32 12.90 -8.10
N MET A 78 -10.06 12.58 -7.79
CA MET A 78 -9.38 11.37 -8.27
C MET A 78 -10.18 10.10 -7.95
N PHE A 79 -10.58 9.93 -6.69
CA PHE A 79 -11.33 8.77 -6.21
C PHE A 79 -12.72 8.69 -6.82
N THR A 80 -13.32 9.83 -7.16
CA THR A 80 -14.58 9.86 -7.89
C THR A 80 -14.42 9.31 -9.30
N PHE A 81 -13.34 9.66 -10.02
CA PHE A 81 -13.07 9.10 -11.33
C PHE A 81 -12.69 7.61 -11.26
N MET A 82 -11.83 7.20 -10.32
CA MET A 82 -11.47 5.79 -10.12
C MET A 82 -12.71 4.90 -9.97
N ARG A 83 -13.68 5.33 -9.14
CA ARG A 83 -14.94 4.58 -8.95
C ARG A 83 -15.76 4.43 -10.23
N ARG A 84 -15.70 5.38 -11.18
CA ARG A 84 -16.40 5.26 -12.49
C ARG A 84 -15.85 4.11 -13.34
N TYR A 85 -14.60 3.70 -13.11
CA TYR A 85 -13.95 2.59 -13.80
C TYR A 85 -13.92 1.31 -12.95
N GLY A 86 -14.73 1.24 -11.88
CA GLY A 86 -14.81 0.07 -11.00
C GLY A 86 -13.63 -0.10 -10.06
N ILE A 87 -12.76 0.92 -9.94
CA ILE A 87 -11.61 0.89 -9.04
C ILE A 87 -12.07 1.31 -7.65
N ASP A 88 -11.76 0.48 -6.64
CA ASP A 88 -11.98 0.79 -5.23
C ASP A 88 -10.73 1.46 -4.62
N PRO A 89 -10.77 2.77 -4.32
CA PRO A 89 -9.59 3.49 -3.82
C PRO A 89 -9.06 2.95 -2.50
N ALA A 90 -9.90 2.32 -1.67
CA ALA A 90 -9.48 1.75 -0.39
C ALA A 90 -8.49 0.58 -0.55
N LYS A 91 -8.44 -0.02 -1.74
CA LYS A 91 -7.57 -1.17 -2.05
C LYS A 91 -6.25 -0.79 -2.72
N ILE A 92 -6.06 0.49 -3.05
CA ILE A 92 -4.87 0.96 -3.80
C ILE A 92 -3.65 1.09 -2.89
N GLY A 93 -3.85 1.31 -1.58
CA GLY A 93 -2.80 1.71 -0.64
C GLY A 93 -2.67 3.23 -0.51
N THR A 94 -1.78 3.70 0.35
CA THR A 94 -1.62 5.13 0.64
C THR A 94 -0.19 5.59 0.32
N PRO A 95 0.01 6.56 -0.58
CA PRO A 95 1.34 7.06 -0.93
C PRO A 95 2.01 7.71 0.27
N GLY A 96 3.28 7.39 0.49
CA GLY A 96 4.06 7.91 1.60
C GLY A 96 3.67 7.30 2.95
N ALA A 97 2.78 6.29 2.98
CA ALA A 97 2.62 5.48 4.17
C ALA A 97 3.96 4.83 4.51
N VAL A 98 4.53 5.20 5.65
CA VAL A 98 5.64 4.43 6.22
C VAL A 98 5.11 3.02 6.38
N LYS A 99 5.71 2.04 5.67
CA LYS A 99 5.53 0.63 6.00
C LYS A 99 6.04 0.46 7.42
N ILE A 100 5.16 0.64 8.40
CA ILE A 100 5.42 0.17 9.75
C ILE A 100 5.47 -1.34 9.54
N ASP A 101 6.67 -1.93 9.63
CA ASP A 101 6.81 -3.38 9.69
C ASP A 101 5.86 -3.83 10.80
N ASP A 102 4.68 -4.34 10.45
CA ASP A 102 3.74 -4.93 11.41
C ASP A 102 4.39 -6.15 12.09
N ASP A 103 5.49 -6.64 11.52
CA ASP A 103 6.38 -7.66 12.05
C ASP A 103 7.47 -7.14 13.01
N VAL A 104 7.51 -5.83 13.34
CA VAL A 104 8.32 -5.37 14.47
C VAL A 104 7.69 -5.92 15.75
N LYS A 105 8.16 -7.11 16.15
CA LYS A 105 7.88 -7.73 17.44
C LYS A 105 8.29 -6.78 18.54
N ARG A 106 7.31 -6.09 19.12
CA ARG A 106 7.54 -5.12 20.19
C ARG A 106 7.82 -5.84 21.50
N CYS A 107 8.66 -5.25 22.32
CA CYS A 107 8.95 -5.78 23.64
C CYS A 107 7.68 -5.68 24.50
N ALA A 108 7.26 -6.79 25.10
CA ALA A 108 6.06 -6.86 25.92
C ALA A 108 6.21 -6.14 27.26
N ASN A 109 7.44 -5.86 27.72
CA ASN A 109 7.67 -5.10 28.95
C ASN A 109 7.20 -3.65 28.79
N PRO A 110 6.16 -3.19 29.52
CA PRO A 110 5.59 -1.85 29.38
C PRO A 110 6.57 -0.73 29.77
N LYS A 111 7.60 -1.05 30.57
CA LYS A 111 8.65 -0.11 30.98
C LYS A 111 9.82 -0.05 30.00
N CYS A 112 9.79 -0.85 28.92
CA CYS A 112 10.84 -0.88 27.92
C CYS A 112 10.79 0.37 27.03
N ARG A 113 11.80 1.25 27.18
CA ARG A 113 11.91 2.48 26.38
C ARG A 113 12.50 2.24 24.98
N THR A 114 13.13 1.08 24.75
CA THR A 114 13.67 0.73 23.44
C THR A 114 12.55 0.26 22.51
N ARG A 115 12.33 1.00 21.41
CA ARG A 115 11.47 0.59 20.28
C ARG A 115 12.18 -0.39 19.32
N GLY A 116 13.18 -1.12 19.82
CA GLY A 116 13.98 -2.04 19.03
C GLY A 116 13.23 -3.33 18.69
N LYS A 117 13.66 -4.02 17.63
CA LYS A 117 13.14 -5.35 17.25
C LYS A 117 13.39 -6.35 18.39
N SER A 118 12.33 -6.97 18.91
CA SER A 118 12.49 -8.05 19.90
C SER A 118 13.01 -9.31 19.23
N THR A 119 14.13 -9.82 19.74
CA THR A 119 14.83 -10.99 19.18
C THR A 119 14.52 -12.28 19.93
N MET A 120 13.94 -12.17 21.13
CA MET A 120 13.64 -13.32 21.99
C MET A 120 12.16 -13.38 22.31
N ARG A 121 11.62 -14.59 22.36
CA ARG A 121 10.23 -14.87 22.75
C ARG A 121 10.20 -15.80 23.96
N CYS A 122 9.17 -15.67 24.78
CA CYS A 122 8.94 -16.58 25.90
C CYS A 122 8.86 -18.02 25.40
N THR A 123 9.67 -18.94 25.93
CA THR A 123 9.68 -20.33 25.45
C THR A 123 8.45 -21.12 25.91
N GLY A 124 7.81 -20.69 27.01
CA GLY A 124 6.56 -21.24 27.51
C GLY A 124 5.40 -20.93 26.58
N CYS A 125 4.93 -19.67 26.56
CA CYS A 125 3.75 -19.31 25.77
C CYS A 125 4.04 -19.04 24.28
N ARG A 126 5.29 -18.71 23.90
CA ARG A 126 5.70 -18.31 22.53
C ARG A 126 5.01 -17.08 21.93
N PHE A 127 4.14 -16.41 22.70
CA PHE A 127 3.40 -15.21 22.30
C PHE A 127 4.08 -13.91 22.71
N ALA A 128 4.66 -13.85 23.92
CA ALA A 128 5.34 -12.64 24.39
C ALA A 128 6.76 -12.53 23.82
N TRP A 129 7.11 -11.34 23.32
CA TRP A 129 8.42 -11.02 22.77
C TRP A 129 9.15 -10.00 23.65
N TYR A 130 10.47 -10.11 23.73
CA TYR A 130 11.32 -9.25 24.54
C TYR A 130 12.58 -8.85 23.77
N CYS A 131 13.10 -7.66 24.05
CA CYS A 131 14.39 -7.24 23.51
C CYS A 131 15.57 -7.85 24.29
N THR A 132 15.40 -8.09 25.59
CA THR A 132 16.43 -8.64 26.48
C THR A 132 15.83 -9.49 27.60
N ARG A 133 16.65 -10.35 28.21
CA ARG A 133 16.26 -11.15 29.40
C ARG A 133 15.85 -10.26 30.57
N ALA A 134 16.47 -9.08 30.71
CA ALA A 134 16.09 -8.11 31.74
C ALA A 134 14.64 -7.62 31.56
N CYS A 135 14.20 -7.40 30.31
CA CYS A 135 12.81 -7.02 30.04
C CYS A 135 11.84 -8.17 30.32
N GLN A 136 12.19 -9.41 29.98
CA GLN A 136 11.38 -10.58 30.33
C GLN A 136 11.22 -10.74 31.85
N LEU A 137 12.30 -10.55 32.62
CA LEU A 137 12.26 -10.65 34.07
C LEU A 137 11.48 -9.51 34.73
N ALA A 138 11.57 -8.29 34.19
CA ALA A 138 10.83 -7.13 34.68
C ALA A 138 9.32 -7.26 34.46
N ASP A 139 8.91 -7.80 33.30
CA ASP A 139 7.51 -8.06 32.93
C ASP A 139 6.92 -9.30 33.63
N TRP A 140 7.77 -10.18 34.18
CA TRP A 140 7.40 -11.52 34.64
C TRP A 140 6.18 -11.58 35.57
N ASN A 141 6.08 -10.63 36.52
CA ASN A 141 5.02 -10.62 37.51
C ASN A 141 3.63 -10.32 36.92
N GLU A 142 3.58 -9.59 35.82
CA GLU A 142 2.35 -9.28 35.07
C GLU A 142 2.11 -10.36 34.01
N HIS A 143 3.15 -10.75 33.27
CA HIS A 143 3.10 -11.81 32.26
C HIS A 143 2.49 -13.13 32.77
N LYS A 144 2.90 -13.57 33.97
CA LYS A 144 2.41 -14.82 34.56
C LYS A 144 0.93 -14.78 34.97
N LYS A 145 0.38 -13.59 35.23
CA LYS A 145 -1.04 -13.41 35.61
C LYS A 145 -1.95 -13.49 34.39
N ALA A 146 -1.54 -12.83 33.29
CA ALA A 146 -2.30 -12.79 32.04
C ALA A 146 -2.50 -14.17 31.38
N ASN A 147 -1.67 -15.16 31.71
CA ASN A 147 -1.81 -16.54 31.22
C ASN A 147 -2.95 -17.33 31.90
N ASN A 148 -3.56 -16.83 32.98
CA ASN A 148 -4.62 -17.54 33.70
C ASN A 148 -6.05 -17.11 33.30
N GLU A 149 -6.22 -16.07 32.49
CA GLU A 149 -7.54 -15.46 32.20
C GLU A 149 -8.03 -15.70 30.77
N ASN A 150 -7.20 -16.27 29.88
CA ASN A 150 -7.59 -16.56 28.50
C ASN A 150 -7.78 -18.07 28.30
N ASN A 151 -9.04 -18.50 28.29
CA ASN A 151 -9.55 -19.86 28.11
C ASN A 151 -9.02 -20.58 26.83
N ASN A 152 -7.77 -21.06 26.86
CA ASN A 152 -7.16 -21.89 25.81
C ASN A 152 -6.35 -23.02 26.50
N PRO A 153 -6.62 -24.32 26.25
CA PRO A 153 -6.31 -25.42 27.18
C PRO A 153 -4.86 -25.92 27.13
N ILE A 154 -3.90 -25.01 26.99
CA ILE A 154 -2.48 -25.32 26.95
C ILE A 154 -1.85 -24.56 28.12
N ASN A 155 -1.82 -25.25 29.25
CA ASN A 155 -1.11 -24.85 30.46
C ASN A 155 0.39 -24.75 30.15
N TYR A 156 0.79 -23.62 29.55
CA TYR A 156 2.18 -23.31 29.33
C TYR A 156 2.75 -22.89 30.69
N ASN A 157 3.40 -23.84 31.37
CA ASN A 157 4.30 -23.54 32.47
C ASN A 157 5.42 -22.63 31.95
N CYS A 158 5.15 -21.33 31.91
CA CYS A 158 6.17 -20.32 31.74
C CYS A 158 7.07 -20.46 32.97
N HIS A 159 8.20 -21.17 32.81
CA HIS A 159 9.20 -21.31 33.85
C HIS A 159 10.10 -20.07 33.85
N ARG A 160 10.33 -19.53 35.04
CA ARG A 160 11.40 -18.55 35.26
C ARG A 160 12.71 -19.30 35.04
N TYR A 161 13.41 -19.06 33.93
CA TYR A 161 14.75 -19.61 33.76
C TYR A 161 15.61 -19.13 34.93
N ARG A 162 16.11 -20.09 35.72
CA ARG A 162 17.13 -19.86 36.74
C ARG A 162 18.40 -19.28 36.12
#